data_AF-A0A2I0CVV0-F1
#
_entry.id   AF-A0A2I0CVV0-F1
#
_cell.length_a   1.000
_cell.length_b   1.000
_cell.length_c   1.000
_cell.angle_alpha   90.00
_cell.angle_beta   90.00
_cell.angle_gamma   90.00
#
_symmetry.space_group_name_H-M   'P 1'
#
loop_
_entity.id
_entity.type
_entity.pdbx_description
1 polymer ?
#
loop_
_entity_poly.entity_id
_entity_poly.type
_entity_poly.pdbx_seq_one_letter_code
_entity_poly.pdbx_strand_id
1 'polypeptide(L)' 'PSVALRRNDLGSGVGWAVNIAQRHTADNRIMYSGGAAALDLGLFTKSCTVAYAIPLSATGKNPFFDRPASP' A
#
# COMPACT_ATOMS: atom_id res chain seq x y z
N PRO A 1 10.06 -1.56 24.61
CA PRO A 1 10.64 -1.51 23.24
C PRO A 1 10.74 -0.09 22.68
N SER A 2 11.87 0.27 22.05
CA SER A 2 12.08 1.58 21.44
C SER A 2 11.16 1.80 20.23
N VAL A 3 10.89 3.07 19.87
CA VAL A 3 10.09 3.43 18.68
C VAL A 3 10.68 2.82 17.40
N ALA A 4 12.00 2.71 17.32
CA ALA A 4 12.71 2.12 16.18
C ALA A 4 12.38 0.63 15.98
N LEU A 5 12.35 -0.17 17.06
CA LEU A 5 12.02 -1.59 16.97
C LEU A 5 10.58 -1.81 16.49
N ARG A 6 9.62 -1.01 16.98
CA ARG A 6 8.22 -1.07 16.51
C ARG A 6 8.08 -0.73 15.02
N ARG A 7 8.90 0.19 14.50
CA ARG A 7 8.92 0.53 13.06
C ARG A 7 9.50 -0.61 12.23
N ASN A 8 10.48 -1.35 12.74
CA ASN A 8 11.00 -2.53 12.06
C ASN A 8 9.96 -3.65 11.96
N ASP A 9 9.23 -3.93 13.05
CA ASP A 9 8.14 -4.91 13.03
C ASP A 9 7.01 -4.52 12.05
N LEU A 10 6.68 -3.22 11.99
CA LEU A 10 5.75 -2.68 10.99
C LEU A 10 6.26 -2.95 9.57
N GLY A 11 7.55 -2.75 9.32
CA GLY A 11 8.20 -3.03 8.03
C GLY A 11 8.06 -4.49 7.60
N SER A 12 8.23 -5.44 8.53
CA SER A 12 8.01 -6.86 8.27
C SER A 12 6.55 -7.15 7.86
N GLY A 13 5.58 -6.55 8.56
CA GLY A 13 4.17 -6.66 8.22
C GLY A 13 3.83 -6.11 6.83
N VAL A 14 4.38 -4.94 6.48
CA VAL A 14 4.25 -4.36 5.14
C VAL A 14 4.86 -5.26 4.07
N GLY A 15 6.04 -5.84 4.34
CA GLY A 15 6.70 -6.77 3.41
C GLY A 15 5.87 -8.04 3.16
N TRP A 16 5.24 -8.59 4.20
CA TRP A 16 4.32 -9.72 4.06
C TRP A 16 3.08 -9.38 3.23
N ALA A 17 2.48 -8.21 3.45
CA ALA A 17 1.31 -7.77 2.67
C ALA A 17 1.63 -7.66 1.17
N VAL A 18 2.79 -7.07 0.83
CA VAL A 18 3.28 -6.97 -0.54
C VAL A 18 3.55 -8.36 -1.14
N ASN A 19 4.17 -9.27 -0.38
CA ASN A 19 4.43 -10.63 -0.86
C ASN A 19 3.13 -11.36 -1.22
N ILE A 20 2.09 -11.24 -0.39
CA ILE A 20 0.77 -11.84 -0.64
C ILE A 20 0.16 -11.25 -1.92
N ALA A 21 0.18 -9.92 -2.09
CA ALA A 21 -0.32 -9.30 -3.30
C ALA A 21 0.44 -9.77 -4.57
N GLN A 22 1.76 -9.91 -4.48
CA GLN A 22 2.58 -10.47 -5.57
C GLN A 22 2.23 -11.93 -5.89
N ARG A 23 1.93 -12.76 -4.88
CA ARG A 23 1.47 -14.16 -5.10
C ARG A 23 0.16 -14.23 -5.90
N HIS A 24 -0.67 -13.19 -5.81
CA HIS A 24 -1.89 -13.07 -6.59
C HIS A 24 -1.69 -12.33 -7.93
N THR A 25 -0.44 -12.09 -8.34
CA THR A 25 -0.10 -11.32 -9.57
C THR A 25 -0.73 -9.92 -9.57
N ALA A 26 -1.07 -9.39 -8.39
CA ALA A 26 -1.56 -8.03 -8.25
C ALA A 26 -0.36 -7.09 -8.14
N ASP A 27 -0.32 -6.08 -9.01
CA ASP A 27 0.68 -5.03 -8.91
C ASP A 27 0.48 -4.25 -7.62
N ASN A 28 1.59 -3.95 -6.96
CA ASN A 28 1.58 -3.20 -5.72
C ASN A 28 2.86 -2.36 -5.58
N ARG A 29 2.77 -1.30 -4.77
CA ARG A 29 3.89 -0.41 -4.44
C ARG A 29 3.73 0.06 -3.00
N ILE A 30 4.80 0.08 -2.22
CA ILE A 30 4.79 0.72 -0.90
C ILE A 30 4.91 2.22 -1.10
N MET A 31 3.91 2.99 -0.63
CA MET A 31 3.86 4.44 -0.76
C MET A 31 3.87 5.13 0.60
N TYR A 32 4.92 5.91 0.86
CA TYR A 32 5.00 6.80 2.02
C TYR A 32 3.98 7.94 1.93
N SER A 33 3.85 8.57 0.77
CA SER A 33 2.95 9.72 0.55
C SER A 33 1.49 9.38 0.81
N GLY A 34 1.03 8.20 0.36
CA GLY A 34 -0.33 7.74 0.65
C GLY A 34 -0.56 7.47 2.13
N GLY A 35 0.46 6.98 2.85
CA GLY A 35 0.41 6.81 4.31
C GLY A 35 0.38 8.14 5.06
N ALA A 36 1.18 9.12 4.64
CA ALA A 36 1.17 10.47 5.18
C ALA A 36 -0.20 11.15 4.98
N ALA A 37 -0.75 11.08 3.77
CA ALA A 37 -2.08 11.61 3.49
C ALA A 37 -3.18 10.94 4.32
N ALA A 38 -3.09 9.62 4.58
CA ALA A 38 -4.05 8.91 5.42
C ALA A 38 -3.99 9.35 6.90
N LEU A 39 -2.81 9.74 7.40
CA LEU A 39 -2.67 10.34 8.73
C LEU A 39 -3.27 11.75 8.76
N ASP A 40 -3.00 12.57 7.74
CA ASP A 40 -3.55 13.92 7.63
C ASP A 40 -5.08 13.92 7.53
N LEU A 41 -5.65 12.93 6.84
CA LEU A 41 -7.09 12.71 6.73
C LEU A 41 -7.73 12.14 8.01
N GLY A 42 -6.93 11.83 9.04
CA GLY A 42 -7.45 11.29 10.31
C GLY A 42 -8.08 9.91 10.18
N LEU A 43 -7.67 9.10 9.19
CA LEU A 43 -8.22 7.75 8.97
C LEU A 43 -7.84 6.75 10.06
N PHE A 44 -6.87 7.10 10.90
CA PHE A 44 -6.42 6.30 12.03
C PHE A 44 -6.69 6.99 13.36
N THR A 45 -6.63 6.24 14.45
CA THR A 45 -6.67 6.79 15.81
C THR A 45 -5.53 7.79 16.03
N LYS A 46 -5.76 8.79 16.91
CA LYS A 46 -4.77 9.85 17.21
C LYS A 46 -3.41 9.34 17.73
N SER A 47 -3.32 8.07 18.13
CA SER A 47 -2.08 7.42 18.57
C SER A 47 -1.25 6.84 17.43
N CYS A 48 -1.79 6.76 16.21
CA CYS A 48 -1.07 6.30 15.03
C CYS A 48 -0.12 7.41 14.55
N THR A 49 1.18 7.10 14.50
CA THR A 49 2.23 8.07 14.13
C THR A 49 2.93 7.71 12.82
N VAL A 50 2.70 6.50 12.30
CA VAL A 50 3.34 5.99 11.09
C VAL A 50 2.31 5.13 10.35
N ALA A 51 2.13 5.41 9.07
CA ALA A 51 1.30 4.62 8.17
C ALA A 51 1.99 4.51 6.81
N TYR A 52 1.73 3.41 6.10
CA TYR A 52 2.13 3.20 4.72
C TYR A 52 0.90 2.81 3.91
N ALA A 53 0.83 3.26 2.67
CA ALA A 53 -0.19 2.81 1.73
C ALA A 53 0.38 1.74 0.80
N ILE A 54 -0.43 0.74 0.48
CA ILE A 54 -0.12 -0.30 -0.51
C ILE A 54 -1.29 -0.33 -1.50
N PRO A 55 -1.32 0.54 -2.53
CA PRO A 55 -2.27 0.40 -3.62
C PRO A 55 -2.09 -0.95 -4.30
N LEU A 56 -3.21 -1.58 -4.63
CA LEU A 56 -3.25 -2.82 -5.40
C LEU A 56 -3.89 -2.53 -6.74
N SER A 57 -3.27 -3.01 -7.82
CA SER A 57 -3.92 -3.08 -9.13
C SER A 57 -3.97 -4.52 -9.60
N ALA A 58 -5.18 -4.99 -9.88
CA ALA A 58 -5.43 -6.26 -10.55
C ALA A 58 -5.83 -6.05 -12.03
N THR A 59 -5.70 -4.82 -12.54
CA THR A 59 -6.01 -4.52 -13.94
C THR A 59 -4.90 -5.05 -14.84
N GLY A 60 -5.25 -5.40 -16.07
CA GLY A 60 -4.26 -5.86 -17.03
C GLY A 60 -3.29 -4.71 -17.34
N LYS A 61 -1.98 -4.94 -17.26
CA LYS A 61 -0.97 -3.94 -17.70
C LYS A 61 -1.09 -3.57 -19.18
N ASN A 62 -2.00 -4.19 -19.92
CA ASN A 62 -2.13 -4.02 -21.34
C ASN A 62 -3.11 -2.87 -21.67
N PRO A 63 -2.61 -1.71 -22.15
CA PRO A 63 -3.45 -0.57 -22.51
C PRO A 63 -4.42 -0.85 -23.68
N PHE A 64 -4.28 -1.98 -24.39
CA PHE A 64 -5.18 -2.41 -25.45
C PHE A 64 -6.47 -3.08 -24.93
N PHE A 65 -6.47 -3.62 -23.71
CA PHE A 65 -7.65 -4.31 -23.13
C PHE A 65 -8.40 -3.47 -22.08
N ASP A 66 -7.75 -2.45 -21.51
CA ASP A 66 -8.33 -1.61 -20.44
C ASP A 66 -9.03 -0.34 -20.95
N ARG A 67 -8.99 -0.04 -22.26
CA ARG A 67 -9.72 1.10 -22.84
C ARG A 67 -11.13 0.65 -23.25
N PRO A 68 -12.21 1.34 -22.83
CA PRO A 68 -13.52 1.11 -23.44
C PRO A 68 -13.37 1.32 -24.95
N ALA A 69 -13.91 0.39 -25.74
CA ALA A 69 -13.94 0.52 -27.20
C ALA A 69 -14.48 1.91 -27.52
N SER A 70 -13.66 2.73 -28.19
CA SER A 70 -14.13 4.00 -28.71
C SER A 70 -15.34 3.70 -29.61
N PRO A 71 -16.46 4.43 -29.46
CA PRO A 71 -17.61 4.25 -30.34
C PRO A 71 -17.26 4.52 -31.81
#